data_AF-A0A315AYH8-F1
#
_entry.id   AF-A0A315AYH8-F1
#
_cell.length_a   1.000
_cell.length_b   1.000
_cell.length_c   1.000
_cell.angle_alpha   90.00
_cell.angle_beta   90.00
_cell.angle_gamma   90.00
#
_symmetry.space_group_name_H-M   'P 1'
#
loop_
_entity.id
_entity.type
_entity.pdbx_description
1 polymer ?
#
loop_
_entity_poly.entity_id
_entity_poly.type
_entity_poly.pdbx_seq_one_letter_code
_entity_poly.pdbx_strand_id
1 'polypeptide(L)'
;MALKFRTLSLTILLLVLIALIMLPDGVVSVTPREYDSMQRVLRGHGFNLMCNAMATSDLQWLLLTLPANASFTIFAPTDASLFALDMIQTASSYTDTLRLHVVPLRLSLSNLRSLAAGSFLPTLLPSSALRLVSARPLSVSGVDVVLPGLFYSRHLAVHGLGGILSLASLVPYGSFHSPVPKVEPMSTADFNGTDLSPVIAPSSVNTGSPSISPAFVSEDEISPAPAAHSPMWANSVAERARVLLMEINADTDHEKSKSISDAGRSLAANLHR
;
A
#
# COMPACT_ATOMS: atom_id res chain seq x y z
N MET A 1 -37.42 -55.29 -1.07
CA MET A 1 -35.98 -54.92 -1.11
C MET A 1 -35.75 -53.49 -1.61
N ALA A 2 -36.50 -52.97 -2.59
CA ALA A 2 -36.30 -51.64 -3.17
C ALA A 2 -36.42 -50.44 -2.19
N LEU A 3 -37.30 -50.51 -1.19
CA LEU A 3 -37.50 -49.40 -0.24
C LEU A 3 -36.27 -49.18 0.67
N LYS A 4 -35.60 -50.26 1.09
CA LYS A 4 -34.38 -50.21 1.91
C LYS A 4 -33.19 -49.61 1.15
N PHE A 5 -33.12 -49.82 -0.17
CA PHE A 5 -32.09 -49.21 -1.03
C PHE A 5 -32.27 -47.70 -1.18
N ARG A 6 -33.52 -47.22 -1.27
CA ARG A 6 -33.82 -45.78 -1.35
C ARG A 6 -33.50 -45.06 -0.05
N THR A 7 -33.79 -45.64 1.11
CA THR A 7 -33.45 -45.07 2.42
C THR A 7 -31.94 -45.08 2.68
N LEU A 8 -31.22 -46.13 2.24
CA LEU A 8 -29.76 -46.17 2.31
C LEU A 8 -29.12 -45.08 1.42
N SER A 9 -29.64 -44.89 0.21
CA SER A 9 -29.15 -43.86 -0.72
C SER A 9 -29.34 -42.45 -0.17
N LEU A 10 -30.53 -42.15 0.39
CA LEU A 10 -30.82 -40.85 1.01
C LEU A 10 -29.96 -40.57 2.24
N THR A 11 -29.71 -41.58 3.08
CA THR A 11 -28.85 -41.44 4.27
C THR A 11 -27.39 -41.21 3.89
N ILE A 12 -26.87 -41.90 2.87
CA ILE A 12 -25.53 -41.66 2.33
C ILE A 12 -25.42 -40.24 1.75
N LEU A 13 -26.40 -39.81 0.97
CA LEU A 13 -26.42 -38.45 0.40
C LEU A 13 -26.46 -37.38 1.50
N LEU A 14 -27.26 -37.59 2.56
CA LEU A 14 -27.33 -36.69 3.70
C LEU A 14 -26.00 -36.65 4.47
N LEU A 15 -25.35 -37.80 4.68
CA LEU A 15 -24.04 -37.86 5.34
C LEU A 15 -22.95 -37.18 4.51
N VAL A 16 -22.97 -37.31 3.18
CA VAL A 16 -22.03 -36.60 2.28
C VAL A 16 -22.31 -35.09 2.31
N LEU A 17 -23.57 -34.65 2.32
CA LEU A 17 -23.92 -33.22 2.42
C LEU A 17 -23.49 -32.64 3.77
N ILE A 18 -23.74 -33.36 4.88
CA ILE A 18 -23.28 -32.96 6.21
C ILE A 18 -21.75 -32.94 6.26
N ALA A 19 -21.07 -33.95 5.70
CA ALA A 19 -19.61 -33.96 5.62
C ALA A 19 -19.08 -32.78 4.79
N LEU A 20 -19.78 -32.39 3.71
CA LEU A 20 -19.48 -31.22 2.88
C LEU A 20 -19.65 -29.88 3.62
N ILE A 21 -20.66 -29.78 4.49
CA ILE A 21 -20.91 -28.60 5.34
C ILE A 21 -19.96 -28.57 6.54
N MET A 22 -19.51 -29.72 7.01
CA MET A 22 -18.60 -29.90 8.14
C MET A 22 -17.12 -29.98 7.72
N LEU A 23 -16.79 -29.76 6.43
CA LEU A 23 -15.40 -29.43 6.12
C LEU A 23 -15.08 -28.18 6.92
N PRO A 24 -13.95 -28.15 7.67
CA PRO A 24 -13.51 -26.90 8.25
C PRO A 24 -13.41 -25.89 7.11
N ASP A 25 -13.95 -24.68 7.30
CA ASP A 25 -13.73 -23.52 6.42
C ASP A 25 -12.22 -23.25 6.38
N GLY A 26 -11.54 -24.03 5.55
CA GLY A 26 -10.18 -24.47 5.81
C GLY A 26 -9.17 -23.70 5.02
N VAL A 27 -9.45 -22.43 4.71
CA VAL A 27 -8.51 -21.51 4.11
C VAL A 27 -9.06 -20.09 4.41
N VAL A 28 -8.42 -19.33 5.30
CA VAL A 28 -8.90 -18.00 5.74
C VAL A 28 -8.28 -16.89 4.87
N SER A 29 -9.03 -16.39 3.88
CA SER A 29 -8.64 -15.25 3.05
C SER A 29 -8.95 -13.91 3.73
N VAL A 30 -8.53 -12.81 3.09
CA VAL A 30 -9.03 -11.48 3.43
C VAL A 30 -10.56 -11.48 3.36
N THR A 31 -11.20 -11.26 4.49
CA THR A 31 -12.68 -11.21 4.52
C THR A 31 -13.19 -9.84 4.06
N PRO A 32 -14.39 -9.74 3.47
CA PRO A 32 -15.01 -8.44 3.16
C PRO A 32 -15.08 -7.52 4.39
N ARG A 33 -15.33 -8.09 5.57
CA ARG A 33 -15.37 -7.34 6.83
C ARG A 33 -14.01 -6.73 7.20
N GLU A 34 -12.91 -7.45 7.00
CA GLU A 34 -11.57 -6.91 7.20
C GLU A 34 -11.28 -5.80 6.19
N TYR A 35 -11.62 -6.02 4.93
CA TYR A 35 -11.46 -5.03 3.86
C TYR A 35 -12.25 -3.73 4.16
N ASP A 36 -13.51 -3.82 4.55
CA ASP A 36 -14.34 -2.66 4.92
C ASP A 36 -13.78 -1.91 6.13
N SER A 37 -13.19 -2.65 7.08
CA SER A 37 -12.61 -2.06 8.28
C SER A 37 -11.33 -1.31 7.97
N MET A 38 -10.48 -1.87 7.11
CA MET A 38 -9.34 -1.17 6.54
C MET A 38 -9.78 0.10 5.82
N GLN A 39 -10.74 -0.02 4.91
CA GLN A 39 -11.29 1.09 4.11
C GLN A 39 -11.82 2.24 4.99
N ARG A 40 -12.45 1.94 6.13
CA ARG A 40 -12.90 2.96 7.11
C ARG A 40 -11.74 3.66 7.79
N VAL A 41 -10.73 2.91 8.24
CA VAL A 41 -9.55 3.47 8.92
C VAL A 41 -8.74 4.37 7.98
N LEU A 42 -8.50 3.94 6.74
CA LEU A 42 -7.75 4.71 5.75
C LEU A 42 -8.43 6.04 5.42
N ARG A 43 -9.75 6.04 5.17
CA ARG A 43 -10.52 7.28 4.97
C ARG A 43 -10.43 8.23 6.15
N GLY A 44 -10.51 7.70 7.38
CA GLY A 44 -10.36 8.48 8.61
C GLY A 44 -8.99 9.16 8.77
N HIS A 45 -7.97 8.69 8.06
CA HIS A 45 -6.61 9.25 8.08
C HIS A 45 -6.24 10.00 6.79
N GLY A 46 -7.21 10.28 5.91
CA GLY A 46 -6.97 11.07 4.70
C GLY A 46 -6.36 10.30 3.51
N PHE A 47 -6.55 8.97 3.47
CA PHE A 47 -6.16 8.11 2.34
C PHE A 47 -7.38 7.78 1.45
N ASN A 48 -8.19 8.79 1.11
CA ASN A 48 -9.46 8.58 0.41
C ASN A 48 -9.25 8.17 -1.05
N LEU A 49 -8.23 8.73 -1.71
CA LEU A 49 -7.92 8.39 -3.09
C LEU A 49 -7.35 6.98 -3.19
N MET A 50 -6.56 6.53 -2.22
CA MET A 50 -6.12 5.13 -2.17
C MET A 50 -7.32 4.19 -2.04
N CYS A 51 -8.26 4.50 -1.14
CA CYS A 51 -9.50 3.75 -1.00
C CYS A 51 -10.32 3.67 -2.30
N ASN A 52 -10.47 4.78 -3.00
CA ASN A 52 -11.18 4.85 -4.28
C ASN A 52 -10.44 4.07 -5.36
N ALA A 53 -9.13 4.26 -5.47
CA ALA A 53 -8.26 3.57 -6.43
C ALA A 53 -8.36 2.04 -6.27
N MET A 54 -8.39 1.54 -5.04
CA MET A 54 -8.58 0.11 -4.77
C MET A 54 -9.96 -0.39 -5.21
N ALA A 55 -11.02 0.41 -5.03
CA ALA A 55 -12.38 0.06 -5.40
C ALA A 55 -12.64 0.12 -6.92
N THR A 56 -11.93 1.00 -7.64
CA THR A 56 -12.07 1.18 -9.10
C THR A 56 -11.04 0.41 -9.92
N SER A 57 -10.09 -0.27 -9.27
CA SER A 57 -9.10 -1.14 -9.91
C SER A 57 -9.40 -2.61 -9.61
N ASP A 58 -8.57 -3.49 -10.16
CA ASP A 58 -8.61 -4.92 -9.88
C ASP A 58 -8.07 -5.29 -8.48
N LEU A 59 -7.52 -4.34 -7.72
CA LEU A 59 -6.96 -4.62 -6.40
C LEU A 59 -8.00 -5.16 -5.42
N GLN A 60 -9.22 -4.61 -5.40
CA GLN A 60 -10.27 -5.14 -4.53
C GLN A 60 -10.54 -6.60 -4.84
N TRP A 61 -10.67 -6.92 -6.13
CA TRP A 61 -10.92 -8.29 -6.57
C TRP A 61 -9.75 -9.19 -6.15
N LEU A 62 -8.50 -8.81 -6.49
CA LEU A 62 -7.30 -9.56 -6.14
C LEU A 62 -7.19 -9.83 -4.63
N LEU A 63 -7.38 -8.82 -3.79
CA LEU A 63 -7.27 -8.98 -2.34
C LEU A 63 -8.30 -9.96 -1.77
N LEU A 64 -9.50 -10.01 -2.35
CA LEU A 64 -10.61 -10.85 -1.88
C LEU A 64 -10.63 -12.26 -2.51
N THR A 65 -10.04 -12.46 -3.70
CA THR A 65 -10.10 -13.72 -4.44
C THR A 65 -8.79 -14.51 -4.47
N LEU A 66 -7.66 -13.89 -4.13
CA LEU A 66 -6.39 -14.59 -4.04
C LEU A 66 -6.43 -15.73 -3.00
N PRO A 67 -5.55 -16.74 -3.14
CA PRO A 67 -5.66 -18.02 -2.45
C PRO A 67 -5.87 -17.83 -0.96
N ALA A 68 -6.64 -18.70 -0.34
CA ALA A 68 -7.20 -18.35 0.95
C ALA A 68 -6.24 -18.50 2.16
N ASN A 69 -4.93 -18.53 1.93
CA ASN A 69 -3.91 -18.25 2.96
C ASN A 69 -3.13 -16.96 2.63
N ALA A 70 -3.60 -16.18 1.66
CA ALA A 70 -2.96 -14.96 1.22
C ALA A 70 -3.15 -13.87 2.28
N SER A 71 -2.08 -13.14 2.50
CA SER A 71 -2.03 -12.02 3.41
C SER A 71 -1.23 -10.92 2.74
N PHE A 72 -1.57 -9.67 3.02
CA PHE A 72 -1.07 -8.54 2.25
C PHE A 72 -0.56 -7.42 3.14
N THR A 73 0.48 -6.76 2.63
CA THR A 73 0.88 -5.45 3.12
C THR A 73 0.58 -4.42 2.03
N ILE A 74 -0.19 -3.40 2.38
CA ILE A 74 -0.49 -2.28 1.51
C ILE A 74 0.34 -1.09 1.97
N PHE A 75 1.19 -0.59 1.08
CA PHE A 75 1.87 0.67 1.27
C PHE A 75 0.98 1.78 0.68
N ALA A 76 0.26 2.50 1.54
CA ALA A 76 -0.73 3.48 1.10
C ALA A 76 -0.05 4.83 0.78
N PRO A 77 0.00 5.28 -0.49
CA PRO A 77 0.50 6.60 -0.84
C PRO A 77 -0.46 7.69 -0.35
N THR A 78 0.05 8.90 -0.14
CA THR A 78 -0.82 10.05 0.17
C THR A 78 -1.78 10.37 -0.98
N ASP A 79 -2.93 10.97 -0.67
CA ASP A 79 -3.88 11.42 -1.69
C ASP A 79 -3.22 12.39 -2.69
N ALA A 80 -2.34 13.28 -2.24
CA ALA A 80 -1.61 14.20 -3.13
C ALA A 80 -0.71 13.45 -4.14
N SER A 81 -0.01 12.41 -3.70
CA SER A 81 0.86 11.61 -4.58
C SER A 81 0.06 10.78 -5.58
N LEU A 82 -1.08 10.21 -5.17
CA LEU A 82 -1.96 9.49 -6.09
C LEU A 82 -2.62 10.41 -7.10
N PHE A 83 -3.07 11.59 -6.68
CA PHE A 83 -3.63 12.59 -7.59
C PHE A 83 -2.60 13.01 -8.65
N ALA A 84 -1.35 13.27 -8.25
CA ALA A 84 -0.28 13.59 -9.18
C ALA A 84 -0.01 12.44 -10.18
N LEU A 85 -0.07 11.18 -9.72
CA LEU A 85 0.09 10.01 -10.57
C LEU A 85 -0.99 9.92 -11.65
N ASP A 86 -2.26 10.13 -11.27
CA ASP A 86 -3.42 10.07 -12.17
C ASP A 86 -3.35 11.12 -13.29
N MET A 87 -2.72 12.28 -13.03
CA MET A 87 -2.55 13.35 -14.02
C MET A 87 -1.46 13.06 -15.07
N ILE A 88 -0.51 12.17 -14.78
CA ILE A 88 0.68 11.96 -15.63
C ILE A 88 0.74 10.57 -16.29
N GLN A 89 0.03 9.58 -15.74
CA GLN A 89 0.10 8.20 -16.22
C GLN A 89 -1.12 7.78 -17.03
N THR A 90 -0.92 6.81 -17.92
CA THR A 90 -2.02 6.10 -18.57
C THR A 90 -2.74 5.21 -17.56
N ALA A 91 -4.00 4.85 -17.85
CA ALA A 91 -4.78 3.96 -17.00
C ALA A 91 -4.10 2.60 -16.72
N SER A 92 -3.35 2.05 -17.70
CA SER A 92 -2.60 0.82 -17.52
C SER A 92 -1.42 1.01 -16.56
N SER A 93 -0.62 2.05 -16.75
CA SER A 93 0.51 2.36 -15.87
C SER A 93 0.05 2.71 -14.45
N TYR A 94 -1.10 3.36 -14.33
CA TYR A 94 -1.71 3.68 -13.05
C TYR A 94 -2.07 2.40 -12.29
N THR A 95 -2.79 1.46 -12.92
CA THR A 95 -3.16 0.18 -12.27
C THR A 95 -1.94 -0.69 -11.95
N ASP A 96 -0.92 -0.73 -12.82
CA ASP A 96 0.34 -1.41 -12.53
C ASP A 96 1.09 -0.77 -11.34
N THR A 97 1.05 0.56 -11.24
CA THR A 97 1.59 1.28 -10.07
C THR A 97 0.79 0.95 -8.81
N LEU A 98 -0.52 0.83 -8.86
CA LEU A 98 -1.31 0.41 -7.69
C LEU A 98 -0.92 -1.00 -7.21
N ARG A 99 -0.73 -1.94 -8.14
CA ARG A 99 -0.28 -3.32 -7.82
C ARG A 99 1.12 -3.34 -7.19
N LEU A 100 1.98 -2.39 -7.55
CA LEU A 100 3.30 -2.21 -6.93
C LEU A 100 3.22 -1.86 -5.43
N HIS A 101 2.13 -1.22 -4.99
CA HIS A 101 1.94 -0.84 -3.58
C HIS A 101 1.45 -1.99 -2.70
N VAL A 102 1.27 -3.19 -3.25
CA VAL A 102 0.76 -4.35 -2.52
C VAL A 102 1.78 -5.48 -2.53
N VAL A 103 2.21 -5.89 -1.34
CA VAL A 103 3.08 -7.05 -1.13
C VAL A 103 2.23 -8.25 -0.71
N PRO A 104 2.33 -9.43 -1.36
CA PRO A 104 1.58 -10.64 -1.02
C PRO A 104 2.14 -11.37 0.20
N LEU A 105 2.48 -10.60 1.24
CA LEU A 105 2.89 -11.07 2.55
C LEU A 105 2.49 -10.00 3.57
N ARG A 106 1.86 -10.40 4.69
CA ARG A 106 1.56 -9.48 5.80
C ARG A 106 2.79 -9.22 6.65
N LEU A 107 3.25 -7.98 6.62
CA LEU A 107 4.41 -7.48 7.33
C LEU A 107 3.95 -6.39 8.30
N SER A 108 4.08 -6.66 9.61
CA SER A 108 3.94 -5.60 10.61
C SER A 108 5.15 -4.67 10.57
N LEU A 109 5.06 -3.56 11.30
CA LEU A 109 6.20 -2.67 11.53
C LEU A 109 7.40 -3.44 12.09
N SER A 110 7.17 -4.32 13.07
CA SER A 110 8.24 -5.13 13.67
C SER A 110 8.90 -6.06 12.65
N ASN A 111 8.11 -6.67 11.77
CA ASN A 111 8.63 -7.50 10.69
C ASN A 111 9.46 -6.64 9.73
N LEU A 112 8.92 -5.51 9.25
CA LEU A 112 9.68 -4.60 8.36
C LEU A 112 11.00 -4.14 8.97
N ARG A 113 11.05 -3.93 10.29
CA ARG A 113 12.29 -3.54 10.99
C ARG A 113 13.27 -4.69 11.23
N SER A 114 12.82 -5.94 11.20
CA SER A 114 13.70 -7.11 11.35
C SER A 114 14.31 -7.57 10.03
N LEU A 115 13.77 -7.13 8.89
CA LEU A 115 14.38 -7.35 7.59
C LEU A 115 15.71 -6.59 7.47
N ALA A 116 16.69 -7.22 6.83
CA ALA A 116 17.96 -6.58 6.50
C ALA A 116 17.75 -5.44 5.51
N ALA A 117 18.48 -4.33 5.69
CA ALA A 117 18.52 -3.27 4.69
C ALA A 117 18.96 -3.85 3.34
N GLY A 118 18.28 -3.46 2.27
CA GLY A 118 18.45 -4.00 0.92
C GLY A 118 17.59 -5.23 0.61
N SER A 119 16.80 -5.75 1.54
CA SER A 119 15.90 -6.89 1.27
C SER A 119 14.88 -6.56 0.18
N PHE A 120 14.51 -7.56 -0.63
CA PHE A 120 13.50 -7.43 -1.67
C PHE A 120 12.15 -7.96 -1.21
N LEU A 121 11.09 -7.19 -1.45
CA LEU A 121 9.70 -7.53 -1.15
C LEU A 121 8.96 -7.77 -2.46
N PRO A 122 8.42 -8.97 -2.72
CA PRO A 122 7.63 -9.21 -3.93
C PRO A 122 6.37 -8.35 -3.94
N THR A 123 5.78 -8.11 -5.12
CA THR A 123 4.55 -7.31 -5.25
C THR A 123 3.48 -8.01 -6.06
N LEU A 124 2.26 -7.48 -6.07
CA LEU A 124 1.19 -7.95 -6.95
C LEU A 124 1.40 -7.56 -8.42
N LEU A 125 2.35 -6.65 -8.70
CA LEU A 125 2.82 -6.42 -10.06
C LEU A 125 3.72 -7.61 -10.45
N PRO A 126 3.42 -8.37 -11.52
CA PRO A 126 4.21 -9.53 -11.90
C PRO A 126 5.68 -9.18 -12.12
N SER A 127 6.58 -10.10 -11.73
CA SER A 127 8.04 -9.96 -11.89
C SER A 127 8.67 -8.70 -11.26
N SER A 128 7.98 -8.07 -10.31
CA SER A 128 8.39 -6.83 -9.67
C SER A 128 8.58 -7.01 -8.16
N ALA A 129 9.65 -6.40 -7.62
CA ALA A 129 9.93 -6.36 -6.20
C ALA A 129 10.35 -4.95 -5.73
N LEU A 130 9.93 -4.59 -4.52
CA LEU A 130 10.35 -3.38 -3.82
C LEU A 130 11.64 -3.65 -3.05
N ARG A 131 12.51 -2.66 -2.96
CA ARG A 131 13.73 -2.77 -2.16
C ARG A 131 13.53 -2.05 -0.83
N LEU A 132 13.63 -2.75 0.28
CA LEU A 132 13.70 -2.10 1.58
C LEU A 132 15.04 -1.35 1.67
N VAL A 133 15.03 -0.02 1.80
CA VAL A 133 16.27 0.78 1.73
C VAL A 133 16.84 1.00 3.13
N SER A 134 16.01 1.36 4.09
CA SER A 134 16.42 1.54 5.48
C SER A 134 15.29 1.11 6.41
N ALA A 135 15.66 0.57 7.57
CA ALA A 135 14.73 0.25 8.65
C ALA A 135 14.57 1.42 9.64
N ARG A 136 15.48 2.41 9.63
CA ARG A 136 15.51 3.58 10.53
C ARG A 136 16.23 4.79 9.87
N PRO A 137 15.52 5.82 9.39
CA PRO A 137 14.06 5.86 9.19
C PRO A 137 13.59 4.78 8.20
N LEU A 138 12.36 4.30 8.35
CA LEU A 138 11.83 3.21 7.52
C LEU A 138 11.47 3.73 6.13
N SER A 139 12.11 3.18 5.09
CA SER A 139 11.88 3.60 3.70
C SER A 139 11.82 2.40 2.75
N VAL A 140 10.82 2.37 1.87
CA VAL A 140 10.58 1.31 0.89
C VAL A 140 10.78 1.88 -0.52
N SER A 141 11.71 1.30 -1.28
CA SER A 141 12.13 1.77 -2.61
C SER A 141 12.43 3.27 -2.65
N GLY A 142 13.07 3.79 -1.60
CA GLY A 142 13.41 5.20 -1.47
C GLY A 142 12.26 6.12 -1.05
N VAL A 143 11.07 5.59 -0.79
CA VAL A 143 9.92 6.35 -0.27
C VAL A 143 9.75 6.12 1.22
N ASP A 144 9.66 7.19 1.99
CA ASP A 144 9.52 7.11 3.44
C ASP A 144 8.16 6.57 3.88
N VAL A 145 8.19 5.69 4.88
CA VAL A 145 6.99 5.22 5.58
C VAL A 145 6.68 6.20 6.71
N VAL A 146 5.84 7.19 6.41
CA VAL A 146 5.49 8.28 7.33
C VAL A 146 4.45 7.89 8.38
N LEU A 147 3.61 6.89 8.08
CA LEU A 147 2.57 6.43 8.99
C LEU A 147 2.58 4.90 9.10
N PRO A 148 3.56 4.32 9.82
CA PRO A 148 3.68 2.88 9.92
C PRO A 148 2.57 2.29 10.80
N GLY A 149 1.98 1.17 10.37
CA GLY A 149 0.94 0.48 11.14
C GLY A 149 -0.41 1.19 11.17
N LEU A 150 -0.74 1.88 10.09
CA LEU A 150 -2.03 2.54 9.87
C LEU A 150 -3.22 1.59 10.08
N PHE A 151 -3.09 0.32 9.69
CA PHE A 151 -4.12 -0.69 9.94
C PHE A 151 -3.50 -2.08 10.09
N TYR A 152 -4.06 -2.88 11.00
CA TYR A 152 -3.72 -4.29 11.14
C TYR A 152 -4.99 -5.15 11.29
N SER A 153 -5.04 -6.25 10.56
CA SER A 153 -5.97 -7.34 10.78
C SER A 153 -5.23 -8.68 10.77
N ARG A 154 -5.93 -9.81 10.65
CA ARG A 154 -5.32 -11.13 10.53
C ARG A 154 -4.56 -11.27 9.21
N HIS A 155 -5.14 -10.79 8.11
CA HIS A 155 -4.55 -10.93 6.77
C HIS A 155 -3.99 -9.64 6.19
N LEU A 156 -4.34 -8.47 6.75
CA LEU A 156 -3.91 -7.18 6.21
C LEU A 156 -2.98 -6.44 7.17
N ALA A 157 -2.01 -5.75 6.60
CA ALA A 157 -1.22 -4.70 7.22
C ALA A 157 -1.21 -3.50 6.28
N VAL A 158 -1.35 -2.29 6.83
CA VAL A 158 -1.24 -1.05 6.04
C VAL A 158 -0.21 -0.12 6.66
N HIS A 159 0.62 0.46 5.82
CA HIS A 159 1.63 1.43 6.17
C HIS A 159 1.50 2.64 5.23
N GLY A 160 1.29 3.84 5.79
CA GLY A 160 1.21 5.06 5.00
C GLY A 160 2.59 5.53 4.53
N LEU A 161 2.69 5.86 3.25
CA LEU A 161 3.88 6.42 2.60
C LEU A 161 3.77 7.95 2.49
N GLY A 162 4.91 8.62 2.51
CA GLY A 162 5.02 10.06 2.22
C GLY A 162 5.06 10.40 0.72
N GLY A 163 4.99 9.39 -0.15
CA GLY A 163 5.12 9.53 -1.60
C GLY A 163 4.46 8.37 -2.36
N ILE A 164 4.82 8.22 -3.64
CA ILE A 164 4.34 7.15 -4.53
C ILE A 164 5.50 6.23 -4.90
N LEU A 165 5.28 4.92 -4.88
CA LEU A 165 6.23 3.96 -5.46
C LEU A 165 6.14 4.05 -6.99
N SER A 166 7.29 4.09 -7.67
CA SER A 166 7.35 4.25 -9.12
C SER A 166 7.88 2.99 -9.80
N LEU A 167 7.34 2.66 -10.98
CA LEU A 167 7.84 1.59 -11.83
C LEU A 167 9.31 1.79 -12.22
N ALA A 168 9.78 3.04 -12.29
CA ALA A 168 11.19 3.34 -12.55
C ALA A 168 12.14 2.89 -11.42
N SER A 169 11.60 2.66 -10.23
CA SER A 169 12.37 2.19 -9.07
C SER A 169 12.39 0.65 -8.94
N LEU A 170 11.87 -0.07 -9.93
CA LEU A 170 11.79 -1.53 -9.90
C LEU A 170 13.14 -2.20 -10.11
N VAL A 171 13.35 -3.29 -9.37
CA VAL A 171 14.37 -4.28 -9.67
C VAL A 171 13.67 -5.50 -10.27
N PRO A 172 14.01 -5.93 -11.50
CA PRO A 172 13.41 -7.11 -12.11
C PRO A 172 13.64 -8.36 -11.25
N TYR A 173 12.56 -9.07 -10.93
CA TYR A 173 12.61 -10.34 -10.20
C TYR A 173 13.26 -11.40 -11.10
N GLY A 174 14.56 -11.63 -10.94
CA GLY A 174 15.35 -12.52 -11.81
C GLY A 174 16.79 -12.07 -12.06
N SER A 175 17.16 -10.84 -11.71
CA SER A 175 18.56 -10.36 -11.80
C SER A 175 19.43 -10.77 -10.59
N PHE A 176 18.96 -11.74 -9.78
CA PHE A 176 19.67 -12.25 -8.61
C PHE A 176 20.80 -13.19 -9.03
N HIS A 177 21.84 -12.66 -9.63
CA HIS A 177 23.16 -13.28 -9.57
C HIS A 177 23.83 -12.72 -8.32
N SER A 178 23.90 -13.52 -7.25
CA SER A 178 24.84 -13.25 -6.16
C SER A 178 26.23 -13.06 -6.77
N PRO A 179 27.01 -12.03 -6.38
CA PRO A 179 28.42 -12.02 -6.69
C PRO A 179 29.02 -13.22 -5.94
N VAL A 180 29.25 -14.32 -6.66
CA VAL A 180 30.21 -15.32 -6.20
C VAL A 180 31.54 -14.54 -6.06
N PRO A 181 32.20 -14.54 -4.90
CA PRO A 181 33.55 -14.02 -4.82
C PRO A 181 34.36 -14.77 -5.87
N LYS A 182 34.89 -14.05 -6.86
CA LYS A 182 35.83 -14.61 -7.83
C LYS A 182 37.04 -15.04 -7.02
N VAL A 183 37.08 -16.31 -6.62
CA VAL A 183 38.29 -16.91 -6.08
C VAL A 183 39.26 -16.92 -7.24
N GLU A 184 40.20 -15.98 -7.22
CA GLU A 184 41.31 -15.98 -8.16
C GLU A 184 42.04 -17.31 -8.01
N PRO A 185 42.33 -18.03 -9.12
CA PRO A 185 43.06 -19.28 -9.05
C PRO A 185 44.44 -18.99 -8.46
N MET A 186 44.76 -19.72 -7.37
CA MET A 186 46.07 -19.67 -6.73
C MET A 186 47.14 -20.01 -7.77
N SER A 187 47.97 -19.01 -8.09
CA SER A 187 49.16 -19.21 -8.92
C SER A 187 50.12 -20.12 -8.17
N THR A 188 50.33 -21.31 -8.71
CA THR A 188 51.39 -22.23 -8.33
C THR A 188 52.73 -21.67 -8.81
N ALA A 189 53.52 -21.15 -7.89
CA ALA A 189 54.95 -20.93 -8.08
C ALA A 189 55.70 -21.68 -6.96
N ASP A 190 56.11 -22.88 -7.34
CA ASP A 190 57.30 -23.62 -6.95
C ASP A 190 57.88 -23.38 -5.55
N PHE A 191 57.62 -24.38 -4.71
CA PHE A 191 58.46 -24.74 -3.57
C PHE A 191 59.90 -24.98 -4.02
N ASN A 192 60.84 -24.23 -3.45
CA ASN A 192 62.21 -24.71 -3.30
C ASN A 192 62.75 -24.37 -1.92
N GLY A 193 63.13 -25.42 -1.18
CA GLY A 193 64.14 -25.37 -0.13
C GLY A 193 63.71 -24.90 1.25
N THR A 194 63.52 -25.88 2.14
CA THR A 194 64.11 -25.95 3.50
C THR A 194 63.93 -24.75 4.45
N ASP A 195 63.20 -24.91 5.56
CA ASP A 195 63.79 -25.24 6.89
C ASP A 195 62.74 -25.20 8.02
N LEU A 196 63.11 -25.79 9.14
CA LEU A 196 62.35 -26.31 10.27
C LEU A 196 61.83 -25.24 11.27
N SER A 197 60.53 -25.31 11.57
CA SER A 197 59.82 -25.02 12.86
C SER A 197 60.21 -23.74 13.69
N PRO A 198 59.67 -23.51 14.91
CA PRO A 198 58.72 -22.41 15.17
C PRO A 198 59.26 -21.35 16.15
N VAL A 199 59.04 -20.05 15.93
CA VAL A 199 59.52 -19.02 16.87
C VAL A 199 58.53 -17.85 17.02
N ILE A 200 57.91 -17.82 18.21
CA ILE A 200 57.79 -16.70 19.16
C ILE A 200 57.20 -15.36 18.65
N ALA A 201 56.05 -15.00 19.22
CA ALA A 201 55.54 -13.63 19.26
C ALA A 201 56.51 -12.68 19.97
N PRO A 202 56.47 -11.39 19.64
CA PRO A 202 56.31 -10.44 20.74
C PRO A 202 55.28 -9.35 20.48
N SER A 203 54.71 -8.95 21.62
CA SER A 203 53.85 -7.81 21.86
C SER A 203 54.47 -6.50 21.37
N SER A 204 53.64 -5.55 20.96
CA SER A 204 53.99 -4.13 20.98
C SER A 204 52.75 -3.32 21.33
N VAL A 205 52.71 -2.88 22.57
CA VAL A 205 51.90 -1.78 23.08
C VAL A 205 52.28 -0.52 22.30
N ASN A 206 51.30 0.22 21.77
CA ASN A 206 51.33 1.66 21.94
C ASN A 206 49.95 2.31 21.91
N THR A 207 49.79 3.13 22.93
CA THR A 207 48.70 4.00 23.35
C THR A 207 48.45 5.17 22.39
N GLY A 208 47.19 5.60 22.29
CA GLY A 208 46.84 6.90 21.69
C GLY A 208 45.36 7.07 21.41
N SER A 209 44.56 7.37 22.44
CA SER A 209 43.26 8.05 22.25
C SER A 209 43.49 9.49 21.77
N PRO A 210 42.48 10.12 21.15
CA PRO A 210 41.66 11.00 21.95
C PRO A 210 40.15 10.82 21.73
N SER A 211 39.46 10.95 22.87
CA SER A 211 38.01 11.11 23.03
C SER A 211 37.60 12.53 22.63
N ILE A 212 36.56 12.66 21.81
CA ILE A 212 35.79 13.91 21.67
C ILE A 212 34.32 13.54 21.83
N SER A 213 33.77 13.90 22.99
CA SER A 213 32.32 13.92 23.27
C SER A 213 31.84 15.38 23.23
N PRO A 214 30.53 15.60 23.02
CA PRO A 214 30.01 16.82 22.39
C PRO A 214 29.79 17.98 23.36
N ALA A 215 29.87 19.18 22.81
CA ALA A 215 29.57 20.43 23.51
C ALA A 215 28.06 20.60 23.74
N PHE A 216 27.73 20.86 25.00
CA PHE A 216 26.48 21.45 25.49
C PHE A 216 26.24 22.81 24.82
N VAL A 217 25.02 23.06 24.33
CA VAL A 217 24.51 24.39 24.03
C VAL A 217 23.20 24.58 24.79
N SER A 218 23.15 25.70 25.50
CA SER A 218 22.17 26.09 26.51
C SER A 218 20.77 26.33 25.96
N GLU A 219 19.80 26.03 26.82
CA GLU A 219 18.39 26.40 26.71
C GLU A 219 18.23 27.92 26.96
N ASP A 220 17.56 28.62 26.04
CA ASP A 220 16.96 29.93 26.29
C ASP A 220 15.53 29.94 25.70
N GLU A 221 14.59 29.70 26.61
CA GLU A 221 13.29 30.36 26.79
C GLU A 221 12.68 31.16 25.61
N ILE A 222 11.68 30.59 24.93
CA ILE A 222 10.58 31.35 24.30
C ILE A 222 9.23 30.72 24.66
N SER A 223 8.44 31.50 25.37
CA SER A 223 7.13 31.24 25.96
C SER A 223 6.02 30.87 24.95
N PRO A 224 4.99 30.07 25.35
CA PRO A 224 3.84 29.77 24.52
C PRO A 224 2.67 30.72 24.79
N ALA A 225 2.04 31.27 23.75
CA ALA A 225 0.75 31.96 23.82
C ALA A 225 -0.05 31.70 22.54
N PRO A 226 -1.37 31.96 22.52
CA PRO A 226 -2.43 31.07 22.97
C PRO A 226 -3.27 30.52 21.80
N ALA A 227 -4.10 29.52 22.11
CA ALA A 227 -5.06 28.88 21.23
C ALA A 227 -5.92 29.89 20.42
N ALA A 228 -5.85 29.79 19.09
CA ALA A 228 -6.87 30.32 18.20
C ALA A 228 -7.86 29.20 17.88
N HIS A 229 -8.99 29.21 18.59
CA HIS A 229 -10.21 28.54 18.16
C HIS A 229 -10.65 29.13 16.81
N SER A 230 -10.97 28.28 15.84
CA SER A 230 -11.82 28.65 14.70
C SER A 230 -12.65 27.43 14.27
N PRO A 231 -13.88 27.68 13.79
CA PRO A 231 -15.04 27.00 14.33
C PRO A 231 -15.39 25.72 13.59
N MET A 232 -15.84 24.76 14.38
CA MET A 232 -16.48 23.52 13.98
C MET A 232 -17.88 23.82 13.40
N TRP A 233 -17.98 24.15 12.12
CA TRP A 233 -19.26 24.03 11.40
C TRP A 233 -19.06 23.84 9.88
N ALA A 234 -19.80 22.87 9.35
CA ALA A 234 -20.25 22.75 7.95
C ALA A 234 -19.35 22.07 6.89
N ASN A 235 -18.90 20.82 7.12
CA ASN A 235 -18.36 19.96 6.05
C ASN A 235 -19.15 18.65 5.86
N SER A 236 -20.47 18.66 6.10
CA SER A 236 -21.30 17.47 5.85
C SER A 236 -21.63 17.35 4.37
N VAL A 237 -21.50 16.13 3.83
CA VAL A 237 -21.91 15.76 2.46
C VAL A 237 -23.35 16.19 2.16
N ALA A 238 -24.20 16.25 3.19
CA ALA A 238 -25.58 16.73 3.08
C ALA A 238 -25.67 18.20 2.65
N GLU A 239 -24.72 19.06 3.06
CA GLU A 239 -24.74 20.48 2.73
C GLU A 239 -24.20 20.74 1.32
N ARG A 240 -23.20 19.96 0.89
CA ARG A 240 -22.75 19.97 -0.52
C ARG A 240 -23.86 19.49 -1.46
N ALA A 241 -24.66 18.51 -1.05
CA ALA A 241 -25.83 18.06 -1.81
C ALA A 241 -26.93 19.14 -1.85
N ARG A 242 -27.11 19.92 -0.77
CA ARG A 242 -28.07 21.04 -0.74
C ARG A 242 -27.67 22.17 -1.67
N VAL A 243 -26.40 22.58 -1.67
CA VAL A 243 -25.89 23.64 -2.56
C VAL A 243 -26.03 23.21 -4.03
N LEU A 244 -25.69 21.96 -4.35
CA LEU A 244 -25.75 21.45 -5.71
C LEU A 244 -27.20 21.29 -6.22
N LEU A 245 -28.15 20.96 -5.34
CA LEU A 245 -29.59 20.96 -5.66
C LEU A 245 -30.15 22.39 -5.85
N MET A 246 -29.61 23.38 -5.14
CA MET A 246 -30.00 24.79 -5.34
C MET A 246 -29.50 25.33 -6.68
N GLU A 247 -28.29 24.95 -7.09
CA GLU A 247 -27.67 25.40 -8.35
C GLU A 247 -28.34 24.77 -9.58
N ILE A 248 -28.74 23.49 -9.49
CA ILE A 248 -29.52 22.82 -10.55
C ILE A 248 -30.91 23.46 -10.72
N ASN A 249 -31.59 23.79 -9.62
CA ASN A 249 -32.91 24.40 -9.70
C ASN A 249 -32.86 25.83 -10.27
N ALA A 250 -31.81 26.60 -9.96
CA ALA A 250 -31.63 27.95 -10.49
C ALA A 250 -31.42 27.98 -12.02
N ASP A 251 -30.74 26.96 -12.57
CA ASP A 251 -30.48 26.88 -14.01
C ASP A 251 -31.76 26.50 -14.81
N THR A 252 -32.61 25.63 -14.23
CA THR A 252 -33.91 25.28 -14.83
C THR A 252 -34.89 26.45 -14.94
N ASP A 253 -34.84 27.41 -14.00
CA ASP A 253 -35.69 28.61 -14.07
C ASP A 253 -35.19 29.60 -15.14
N HIS A 254 -33.88 29.67 -15.34
CA HIS A 254 -33.29 30.53 -16.35
C HIS A 254 -33.54 30.02 -17.78
N GLU A 255 -33.54 28.70 -17.99
CA GLU A 255 -33.81 28.09 -19.30
C GLU A 255 -35.29 28.18 -19.70
N LYS A 256 -36.20 28.05 -18.72
CA LYS A 256 -37.65 28.17 -18.96
C LYS A 256 -38.09 29.60 -19.30
N SER A 257 -37.43 30.62 -18.71
CA SER A 257 -37.72 32.02 -19.02
C SER A 257 -37.29 32.43 -20.44
N LYS A 258 -36.20 31.84 -20.95
CA LYS A 258 -35.69 32.10 -22.31
C LYS A 258 -36.58 31.49 -23.39
N SER A 259 -37.05 30.25 -23.16
CA SER A 259 -37.99 29.52 -24.03
C SER A 259 -39.32 30.26 -24.26
N ILE A 260 -39.87 30.90 -23.22
CA ILE A 260 -41.14 31.63 -23.31
C ILE A 260 -40.99 32.95 -24.10
N SER A 261 -39.81 33.58 -24.05
CA SER A 261 -39.54 34.83 -24.76
C SER A 261 -39.39 34.66 -26.29
N ASP A 262 -38.85 33.54 -26.75
CA ASP A 262 -38.69 33.24 -28.18
C ASP A 262 -40.01 32.78 -28.82
N ALA A 263 -40.87 32.07 -28.08
CA ALA A 263 -42.21 31.70 -28.56
C ALA A 263 -43.11 32.93 -28.75
N GLY A 264 -42.98 33.97 -27.90
CA GLY A 264 -43.72 35.22 -28.04
C GLY A 264 -43.29 36.07 -29.25
N ARG A 265 -42.00 36.05 -29.60
CA ARG A 265 -41.48 36.78 -30.78
C ARG A 265 -41.86 36.13 -32.10
N SER A 266 -42.00 34.80 -32.15
CA SER A 266 -42.43 34.09 -33.36
C SER A 266 -43.92 34.29 -33.68
N LEU A 267 -44.78 34.55 -32.68
CA LEU A 267 -46.21 34.80 -32.90
C LEU A 267 -46.50 36.24 -33.35
N ALA A 268 -45.68 37.22 -32.99
CA ALA A 268 -45.83 38.61 -33.43
C ALA A 268 -45.39 38.85 -34.90
N ALA A 269 -44.50 37.99 -35.44
CA ALA A 269 -43.99 38.12 -36.80
C ALA A 269 -44.96 37.63 -37.90
N ASN A 270 -46.02 36.89 -37.54
CA ASN A 270 -46.99 36.33 -38.49
C ASN A 270 -48.31 37.12 -38.61
N LEU A 271 -48.43 38.28 -37.95
CA LEU A 271 -49.63 39.13 -38.01
C LEU A 271 -49.50 40.35 -38.92
N HIS A 272 -48.42 40.46 -39.70
CA HIS A 272 -48.18 41.60 -40.59
C HIS A 272 -47.79 41.21 -42.03
N ARG A 273 -48.22 40.04 -42.51
CA ARG A 273 -48.10 39.66 -43.91
C ARG A 273 -49.44 39.31 -44.54
#